data_AF-A0A8C9N1M6-F1
#
_entry.id   AF-A0A8C9N1M6-F1
#
_cell.length_a   1.000
_cell.length_b   1.000
_cell.length_c   1.000
_cell.angle_alpha   90.00
_cell.angle_beta   90.00
_cell.angle_gamma   90.00
#
_symmetry.space_group_name_H-M   'P 1'
#
loop_
_entity.id
_entity.type
_entity.pdbx_description
1 polymer ?
#
loop_
_entity_poly.entity_id
_entity_poly.type
_entity_poly.pdbx_seq_one_letter_code
_entity_poly.pdbx_strand_id
1 'polypeptide(L)'
;MGVTDFGHMQEISRHVRELLGIEEPLFSRSIALPYRDNMGLFLERKAPTGEKADALTFSQFIQKAGLEPYTTAPSCPCTDGLWWLPITVLT
;
A
#
# COMPACT_ATOMS: atom_id res chain seq x y z
N MET A 1 -29.86 -0.95 17.00
CA MET A 1 -28.93 -0.31 17.95
C MET A 1 -27.72 0.12 17.14
N GLY A 2 -27.42 1.41 17.11
CA GLY A 2 -26.31 1.95 16.33
C GLY A 2 -25.77 3.18 17.02
N VAL A 3 -24.51 3.52 16.75
CA VAL A 3 -23.91 4.77 17.18
C VAL A 3 -24.45 5.87 16.27
N THR A 4 -25.38 6.66 16.77
CA THR A 4 -26.03 7.75 16.00
C THR A 4 -25.49 9.13 16.36
N ASP A 5 -24.85 9.24 17.52
CA ASP A 5 -24.26 10.49 18.01
C ASP A 5 -22.83 10.66 17.48
N PHE A 6 -22.51 11.87 17.02
CA PHE A 6 -21.20 12.19 16.47
C PHE A 6 -20.09 12.18 17.52
N GLY A 7 -20.38 12.60 18.76
CA GLY A 7 -19.43 12.57 19.86
C GLY A 7 -18.98 11.14 20.17
N HIS A 8 -19.93 10.21 20.23
CA HIS A 8 -19.60 8.78 20.39
C HIS A 8 -18.73 8.23 19.25
N MET A 9 -18.92 8.68 18.01
CA MET A 9 -18.07 8.28 16.88
C MET A 9 -16.62 8.76 17.06
N GLN A 10 -16.42 9.97 17.58
CA GLN A 10 -15.09 10.53 17.85
C GLN A 10 -14.39 9.79 18.99
N GLU A 11 -15.11 9.50 20.08
CA GLU A 11 -14.60 8.78 21.26
C GLU A 11 -14.09 7.38 20.88
N ILE A 12 -14.89 6.63 20.12
CA ILE A 12 -14.50 5.31 19.61
C ILE A 12 -13.25 5.43 18.74
N SER A 13 -13.22 6.42 17.84
CA SER A 13 -12.07 6.64 16.95
C SER A 13 -10.79 6.96 17.72
N ARG A 14 -10.88 7.74 18.80
CA ARG A 14 -9.75 8.07 19.68
C ARG A 14 -9.21 6.81 20.37
N HIS A 15 -10.09 6.02 20.99
CA HIS A 15 -9.67 4.81 21.71
C HIS A 15 -9.07 3.74 20.79
N VAL A 16 -9.62 3.58 19.59
CA VAL A 16 -9.04 2.65 18.60
C VAL A 16 -7.63 3.09 18.20
N ARG A 17 -7.38 4.40 18.06
CA ARG A 17 -6.02 4.92 17.79
C ARG A 17 -5.06 4.64 18.94
N GLU A 18 -5.49 4.87 20.18
CA GLU A 18 -4.70 4.59 21.39
C GLU A 18 -4.33 3.11 21.48
N LEU A 19 -5.30 2.21 21.25
CA LEU A 19 -5.10 0.77 21.29
C LEU A 19 -4.12 0.27 20.22
N LEU A 20 -4.15 0.87 19.04
CA LEU A 20 -3.27 0.50 17.92
C LEU A 20 -1.92 1.26 17.95
N GLY A 21 -1.73 2.19 18.88
CA GLY A 21 -0.52 3.03 18.95
C GLY A 21 -0.38 3.97 17.74
N ILE A 22 -1.50 4.41 17.15
CA ILE A 22 -1.50 5.27 15.96
C ILE A 22 -1.61 6.73 16.43
N GLU A 23 -0.61 7.55 16.10
CA GLU A 23 -0.68 8.99 16.31
C GLU A 23 -1.80 9.64 15.47
N GLU A 24 -2.28 10.81 15.91
CA GLU A 24 -3.31 11.58 15.19
C GLU A 24 -2.91 11.73 13.71
N PRO A 25 -3.71 11.22 12.75
CA PRO A 25 -3.28 11.16 11.36
C PRO A 25 -3.14 12.57 10.81
N LEU A 26 -1.95 12.88 10.28
CA LEU A 26 -1.74 14.04 9.44
C LEU A 26 -2.58 13.85 8.16
N PHE A 27 -3.76 14.47 8.11
CA PHE A 27 -4.65 14.49 6.94
C PHE A 27 -4.07 15.25 5.73
N SER A 28 -2.77 15.59 5.76
CA SER A 28 -2.04 16.18 4.64
C SER A 28 -1.75 15.17 3.51
N ARG A 29 -1.92 13.86 3.78
CA ARG A 29 -1.82 12.82 2.74
C ARG A 29 -3.19 12.25 2.39
N SER A 30 -3.33 11.82 1.14
CA SER A 30 -4.51 11.10 0.69
C SER A 30 -4.71 9.82 1.51
N ILE A 31 -5.96 9.54 1.88
CA ILE A 31 -6.39 8.27 2.48
C ILE A 31 -6.71 7.21 1.42
N ALA A 32 -6.65 7.56 0.13
CA ALA A 32 -6.85 6.60 -0.94
C ALA A 32 -5.73 5.57 -0.93
N LEU A 33 -6.09 4.30 -1.16
CA LEU A 33 -5.09 3.27 -1.40
C LEU A 33 -4.33 3.65 -2.68
N PRO A 34 -2.98 3.63 -2.66
CA PRO A 34 -2.20 3.83 -3.87
C PRO A 34 -2.56 2.74 -4.89
N TYR A 35 -2.38 3.05 -6.17
CA TYR A 35 -2.53 2.07 -7.24
C TYR A 35 -1.61 0.86 -6.95
N ARG A 36 -2.16 -0.35 -7.10
CA ARG A 36 -1.43 -1.60 -6.90
C ARG A 36 -0.57 -1.90 -8.12
N ASP A 37 0.64 -2.36 -7.87
CA ASP A 37 1.51 -2.88 -8.92
C ASP A 37 0.99 -4.23 -9.46
N ASN A 38 1.50 -4.66 -10.60
CA ASN A 38 1.10 -5.93 -11.22
C ASN A 38 1.28 -7.12 -10.26
N MET A 39 2.28 -7.05 -9.37
CA MET A 39 2.49 -8.04 -8.32
C MET A 39 1.39 -7.97 -7.26
N GLY A 40 1.06 -6.78 -6.75
CA GLY A 40 -0.06 -6.59 -5.83
C GLY A 40 -1.39 -7.11 -6.38
N LEU A 41 -1.71 -6.80 -7.63
CA LEU A 41 -2.92 -7.30 -8.31
C LEU A 41 -2.94 -8.83 -8.43
N PHE A 42 -1.78 -9.45 -8.72
CA PHE A 42 -1.65 -10.90 -8.74
C PHE A 42 -1.87 -11.52 -7.36
N LEU A 43 -1.29 -10.94 -6.31
CA LEU A 43 -1.39 -11.46 -4.96
C LEU A 43 -2.79 -11.32 -4.39
N GLU A 44 -3.52 -10.24 -4.70
CA GLU A 44 -4.94 -10.11 -4.35
C GLU A 44 -5.77 -11.24 -4.98
N ARG A 45 -5.44 -11.63 -6.21
CA ARG A 45 -6.10 -12.76 -6.89
C ARG A 45 -5.69 -14.12 -6.32
N LYS A 46 -4.48 -14.22 -5.75
CA LYS A 46 -3.92 -15.43 -5.13
C LYS A 46 -4.20 -15.55 -3.62
N ALA A 47 -4.73 -14.52 -2.98
CA ALA A 47 -4.96 -14.49 -1.54
C ALA A 47 -5.91 -15.60 -1.01
N PRO A 48 -6.99 -15.99 -1.70
CA PRO A 48 -7.84 -17.10 -1.26
C PRO A 48 -7.09 -18.44 -1.33
N THR A 49 -7.42 -19.39 -0.45
CA THR A 49 -6.86 -20.74 -0.49
C THR A 49 -7.64 -21.64 -1.46
N GLY A 50 -6.96 -22.60 -2.10
CA GLY A 50 -7.58 -23.68 -2.88
C GLY A 50 -6.90 -23.90 -4.23
N GLU A 51 -7.24 -25.02 -4.89
CA GLU A 51 -6.56 -25.49 -6.10
C GLU A 51 -6.47 -24.44 -7.22
N LYS A 52 -7.51 -23.60 -7.36
CA LYS A 52 -7.55 -22.54 -8.38
C LYS A 52 -6.57 -21.40 -8.09
N ALA A 53 -6.38 -21.05 -6.81
CA ALA A 53 -5.43 -20.03 -6.40
C ALA A 53 -4.00 -20.58 -6.46
N ASP A 54 -3.81 -21.85 -6.09
CA ASP A 54 -2.51 -22.55 -6.15
C ASP A 54 -2.02 -22.72 -7.59
N ALA A 55 -2.94 -23.03 -8.52
CA ALA A 55 -2.63 -23.16 -9.95
C ALA A 55 -2.34 -21.82 -10.65
N LEU A 56 -2.71 -20.68 -10.05
CA LEU A 56 -2.54 -19.37 -10.67
C LEU A 56 -1.06 -18.96 -10.67
N THR A 57 -0.50 -18.88 -11.88
CA THR A 57 0.89 -18.42 -12.09
C THR A 57 0.91 -16.96 -12.55
N PHE A 58 1.92 -16.21 -12.12
CA PHE A 58 2.08 -14.79 -12.44
C PHE A 58 2.11 -14.52 -13.96
N SER A 59 2.88 -15.30 -14.73
CA SER A 59 2.96 -15.14 -16.19
C SER A 59 1.60 -15.26 -16.89
N GLN A 60 0.78 -16.23 -16.48
CA GLN A 60 -0.57 -16.41 -17.01
C GLN A 60 -1.50 -15.26 -16.64
N PHE A 61 -1.34 -14.71 -15.42
CA PHE A 61 -2.10 -13.56 -14.95
C PHE A 61 -1.80 -12.32 -15.80
N ILE A 62 -0.52 -12.03 -16.04
CA ILE A 62 -0.07 -10.90 -16.86
C ILE A 62 -0.60 -11.02 -18.30
N GLN A 63 -0.43 -12.19 -18.93
CA GLN A 63 -0.90 -12.41 -20.31
C GLN A 63 -2.42 -12.25 -20.44
N LYS A 64 -3.19 -12.80 -19.50
CA LYS A 64 -4.66 -12.67 -19.50
C LYS A 64 -5.13 -11.24 -19.25
N ALA A 65 -4.42 -10.50 -18.40
CA ALA A 65 -4.76 -9.13 -18.05
C ALA A 65 -4.26 -8.11 -19.09
N GLY A 66 -3.46 -8.54 -20.08
CA GLY A 66 -2.84 -7.62 -21.05
C GLY A 66 -1.85 -6.65 -20.40
N LEU A 67 -1.21 -7.09 -19.31
CA LEU A 67 -0.27 -6.28 -18.55
C LEU A 67 1.16 -6.52 -19.06
N GLU A 68 2.05 -5.55 -18.82
CA GLU A 68 3.47 -5.74 -19.07
C GLU A 68 4.12 -6.59 -17.94
N PRO A 69 4.97 -7.59 -18.26
CA PRO A 69 5.48 -8.58 -17.31
C PRO A 69 6.43 -8.03 -16.25
N TYR A 70 6.97 -6.83 -16.46
CA TYR A 70 7.67 -6.05 -15.47
C TYR A 70 7.66 -4.59 -15.90
N THR A 71 7.21 -3.70 -15.02
CA THR A 71 7.85 -2.40 -14.92
C THR A 71 8.42 -2.41 -13.53
N THR A 72 9.74 -2.54 -13.41
CA THR A 72 10.44 -1.98 -12.26
C THR A 72 10.21 -0.47 -12.35
N ALA A 73 9.00 -0.02 -12.00
CA ALA A 73 8.87 1.31 -11.48
C ALA A 73 9.85 1.31 -10.31
N PRO A 74 10.78 2.29 -10.23
CA PRO A 74 11.66 2.36 -9.08
C PRO A 74 10.72 2.23 -7.89
N SER A 75 10.93 1.19 -7.08
CA SER A 75 10.37 1.12 -5.74
C SER A 75 10.47 2.53 -5.23
N CYS A 76 9.31 3.18 -4.92
CA CYS A 76 9.31 4.52 -4.33
C CYS A 76 10.51 4.54 -3.42
N PRO A 77 11.54 5.38 -3.67
CA PRO A 77 12.72 5.31 -2.84
C PRO A 77 12.18 5.47 -1.44
N CYS A 78 12.25 4.41 -0.64
CA CYS A 78 12.38 4.57 0.78
C CYS A 78 13.49 5.61 0.83
N THR A 79 13.13 6.81 1.28
CA THR A 79 14.07 7.87 1.51
C THR A 79 14.86 7.43 2.74
N ASP A 80 15.61 6.34 2.57
CA ASP A 80 16.77 5.99 3.36
C ASP A 80 17.72 7.13 3.05
N GLY A 81 17.70 8.11 3.93
CA GLY A 81 18.30 9.43 3.75
C GLY A 81 19.80 9.37 3.49
N LEU A 82 20.17 9.07 2.25
CA LEU A 82 21.47 9.40 1.66
C LEU A 82 21.46 10.88 1.26
N TRP A 83 21.33 11.74 2.27
CA TRP A 83 21.64 13.16 2.21
C TRP A 83 23.16 13.39 2.30
N TRP A 84 23.99 12.59 1.63
CA TRP A 84 25.43 12.84 1.57
C TRP A 84 26.03 12.35 0.25
N LEU A 85 25.98 13.19 -0.77
CA LEU A 85 27.08 13.29 -1.73
C LEU A 85 27.58 14.74 -1.71
N PRO A 86 28.84 14.99 -1.34
CA PRO A 86 29.39 16.33 -1.38
C PRO A 86 29.56 16.75 -2.85
N ILE A 87 29.20 17.99 -3.15
CA ILE A 87 29.45 18.65 -4.43
C ILE A 87 30.95 18.89 -4.54
N THR A 88 31.65 18.02 -5.25
CA THR A 88 33.02 18.22 -5.77
C THR A 88 33.13 17.30 -7.01
N VAL A 89 33.40 17.71 -8.24
CA VAL A 89 34.26 18.77 -8.77
C VAL A 89 33.76 19.09 -10.19
N LEU A 90 33.54 20.37 -10.52
CA LEU A 90 33.53 20.82 -11.92
C LEU A 90 33.92 22.29 -12.02
N THR A 91 35.16 22.61 -11.63
CA THR A 91 36.09 23.56 -12.31
C THR A 91 37.41 23.61 -11.54
#